data_AF-A0A1B9G8Y8-F1
#
_entry.id   AF-A0A1B9G8Y8-F1
#
_cell.length_a   1.000
_cell.length_b   1.000
_cell.length_c   1.000
_cell.angle_alpha   90.00
_cell.angle_beta   90.00
_cell.angle_gamma   90.00
#
_symmetry.space_group_name_H-M   'P 1'
#
loop_
_entity.id
_entity.type
_entity.pdbx_description
1 polymer ?
#
loop_
_entity_poly.entity_id
_entity_poly.type
_entity_poly.pdbx_seq_one_letter_code
_entity_poly.pdbx_strand_id
1 'polypeptide(L)'
;MATTEPLSRIPRGLHHIISTRPNKFAGRLPSRLPHASTKFVQPRDRVRKWNIRPGDKVRLLVGTPKQKFINQQDATEGWNTFTVKQVDLSRNRVFLEGVNNKKSNVIHARPANYDSLTEGQKNSYDDQKNHIPTMRPVHYSNVQLCYDDRKGAESLFVSRMKTARTHFNIKSQRLDWTRIAARISGGSSSNAELESGPIKLAWPKPEKPYSHPKPDDDLDTSNAVTIQDTLVLPGLEAIEETKAADLVPQHINAPSPSDTSFSDAYLNHMTGARKLNNEESNFVDLLMPLYLSDELSPRFGKYKTYKAYRARREAEELERQRVGKDAVEDWVLNGKDKGLKEIMDLDEIGLEGVFLKPRTRKEVRDAAVTEFDLQNELVRKEVNMNVREGRVFDAESGEWINGAKGDNIERKRERRERKERKALERLERLKLE
;
A
#
# COMPACT_ATOMS: atom_id res chain seq x y z
N MET A 1 34.34 -31.49 -5.05
CA MET A 1 33.21 -31.30 -4.14
C MET A 1 33.51 -30.11 -3.25
N ALA A 2 32.92 -28.96 -3.54
CA ALA A 2 32.98 -27.77 -2.69
C ALA A 2 31.56 -27.53 -2.18
N THR A 3 31.36 -27.71 -0.88
CA THR A 3 30.09 -27.47 -0.19
C THR A 3 29.88 -25.97 -0.04
N THR A 4 29.39 -25.33 -1.10
CA THR A 4 28.79 -24.01 -1.01
C THR A 4 27.35 -24.17 -0.56
N GLU A 5 27.10 -24.12 0.74
CA GLU A 5 25.74 -23.79 1.20
C GLU A 5 25.42 -22.37 0.70
N PRO A 6 24.44 -22.18 -0.20
CA PRO A 6 24.10 -20.85 -0.69
C PRO A 6 23.50 -20.05 0.46
N LEU A 7 23.90 -18.77 0.59
CA LEU A 7 23.39 -17.82 1.58
C LEU A 7 21.88 -17.99 1.82
N SER A 8 21.52 -18.55 2.98
CA SER A 8 20.14 -18.85 3.35
C SER A 8 19.28 -17.62 3.61
N ARG A 9 19.85 -16.41 3.55
CA ARG A 9 19.09 -15.15 3.41
C ARG A 9 19.96 -13.97 2.95
N ILE A 10 19.96 -13.67 1.65
CA ILE A 10 20.16 -12.30 1.17
C ILE A 10 18.77 -11.62 1.19
N PRO A 11 18.45 -10.73 2.16
CA PRO A 11 17.18 -10.00 2.11
C PRO A 11 17.11 -9.12 0.86
N ARG A 12 16.08 -9.39 0.05
CA ARG A 12 15.55 -8.68 -1.12
C ARG A 12 16.21 -7.31 -1.40
N GLY A 13 17.24 -7.33 -2.24
CA GLY A 13 17.72 -6.27 -3.13
C GLY A 13 17.74 -4.84 -2.59
N LEU A 14 18.92 -4.23 -2.52
CA LEU A 14 19.20 -2.81 -2.20
C LEU A 14 18.40 -1.78 -3.05
N HIS A 15 17.54 -2.20 -3.97
CA HIS A 15 16.65 -1.38 -4.80
C HIS A 15 15.60 -0.59 -4.02
N HIS A 16 15.30 -0.97 -2.77
CA HIS A 16 14.42 -0.21 -1.86
C HIS A 16 15.19 0.81 -1.01
N ILE A 17 16.53 0.81 -1.06
CA ILE A 17 17.33 1.85 -0.41
C ILE A 17 17.09 3.14 -1.18
N ILE A 18 16.35 4.00 -0.52
CA ILE A 18 16.12 5.38 -0.89
C ILE A 18 17.49 6.06 -0.99
N SER A 19 18.07 6.15 -2.18
CA SER A 19 19.11 7.16 -2.44
C SER A 19 18.40 8.49 -2.66
N THR A 20 17.85 9.07 -1.59
CA THR A 20 17.37 10.47 -1.59
C THR A 20 18.51 11.45 -1.84
N ARG A 21 19.75 11.01 -1.61
CA ARG A 21 20.97 11.78 -1.85
C ARG A 21 21.71 11.24 -3.07
N PRO A 22 22.33 12.11 -3.90
CA PRO A 22 23.20 11.65 -4.99
C PRO A 22 24.36 10.84 -4.40
N ASN A 23 24.40 9.54 -4.67
CA ASN A 23 25.49 8.68 -4.21
C ASN A 23 26.67 8.80 -5.19
N LYS A 24 27.85 9.16 -4.69
CA LYS A 24 29.11 9.23 -5.46
C LYS A 24 29.48 7.90 -6.13
N PHE A 25 29.01 6.78 -5.60
CA PHE A 25 29.25 5.43 -6.14
C PHE A 25 28.18 4.97 -7.13
N ALA A 26 27.02 5.64 -7.20
CA ALA A 26 26.12 5.51 -8.33
C ALA A 26 26.70 6.34 -9.46
N GLY A 27 27.69 5.77 -10.16
CA GLY A 27 28.50 6.47 -11.15
C GLY A 27 27.65 7.29 -12.12
N ARG A 28 28.17 8.45 -12.53
CA ARG A 28 27.65 9.17 -13.70
C ARG A 28 27.70 8.17 -14.86
N LEU A 29 26.53 7.68 -15.29
CA LEU A 29 26.44 6.88 -16.51
C LEU A 29 27.18 7.65 -17.61
N PRO A 30 28.12 7.02 -18.35
CA PRO A 30 28.80 7.70 -19.43
C PRO A 30 27.76 8.31 -20.37
N SER A 31 28.00 9.53 -20.85
CA SER A 31 27.09 10.33 -21.71
C SER A 31 26.53 9.56 -22.92
N ARG A 32 27.22 8.49 -23.31
CA ARG A 32 26.82 7.55 -24.36
C ARG A 32 25.56 6.77 -24.00
N LEU A 33 25.38 6.33 -22.76
CA LEU A 33 24.21 5.58 -22.33
C LEU A 33 23.04 6.52 -22.03
N PRO A 34 21.79 6.15 -22.39
CA PRO A 34 20.63 6.95 -22.05
C PRO A 34 20.62 7.16 -20.53
N HIS A 35 20.85 8.40 -20.09
CA HIS A 35 20.85 8.75 -18.69
C HIS A 35 19.51 8.29 -18.10
N ALA A 36 19.57 7.43 -17.08
CA ALA A 36 18.39 7.03 -16.33
C ALA A 36 17.87 8.27 -15.56
N SER A 37 17.15 9.17 -16.24
CA SER A 37 16.51 10.36 -15.65
C SER A 37 15.28 10.00 -14.81
N THR A 38 15.28 8.81 -14.21
CA THR A 38 14.11 8.20 -13.63
C THR A 38 14.42 7.83 -12.20
N LYS A 39 13.99 8.70 -11.27
CA LYS A 39 13.81 8.31 -9.88
C LYS A 39 12.93 7.05 -9.88
N PHE A 40 13.44 5.97 -9.30
CA PHE A 40 12.66 4.76 -9.08
C PHE A 40 11.44 5.12 -8.22
N VAL A 41 10.24 4.78 -8.69
CA VAL A 41 9.01 5.00 -7.93
C VAL A 41 8.72 3.73 -7.14
N GLN A 42 8.67 3.86 -5.82
CA GLN A 42 8.34 2.74 -4.94
C GLN A 42 6.93 2.21 -5.27
N PRO A 43 6.69 0.89 -5.20
CA PRO A 43 5.38 0.32 -5.50
C PRO A 43 4.21 0.96 -4.74
N ARG A 44 4.44 1.45 -3.51
CA ARG A 44 3.44 2.17 -2.71
C ARG A 44 3.01 3.50 -3.32
N ASP A 45 3.94 4.21 -3.97
CA ASP A 45 3.74 5.54 -4.56
C ASP A 45 3.32 5.46 -6.04
N ARG A 46 3.24 4.26 -6.60
CA ARG A 46 2.72 4.04 -7.95
C ARG A 46 1.22 4.31 -7.97
N VAL A 47 0.76 4.91 -9.06
CA VAL A 47 -0.68 5.13 -9.27
C VAL A 47 -1.35 3.76 -9.40
N ARG A 48 -2.19 3.40 -8.42
CA ARG A 48 -2.88 2.09 -8.41
C ARG A 48 -3.96 1.98 -9.51
N LYS A 49 -4.72 3.06 -9.71
CA LYS A 49 -5.80 3.14 -10.70
C LYS A 49 -5.48 4.22 -11.74
N TRP A 50 -4.89 3.81 -12.84
CA TRP A 50 -4.54 4.67 -13.96
C TRP A 50 -5.75 5.00 -14.84
N ASN A 51 -6.14 6.27 -14.89
CA ASN A 51 -7.29 6.67 -15.69
C ASN A 51 -6.96 7.02 -17.15
N ILE A 52 -5.70 6.90 -17.55
CA ILE A 52 -5.20 7.19 -18.90
C ILE A 52 -4.60 5.89 -19.46
N ARG A 53 -4.91 5.58 -20.71
CA ARG A 53 -4.41 4.40 -21.43
C ARG A 53 -3.87 4.78 -22.81
N PRO A 54 -3.06 3.90 -23.43
CA PRO A 54 -2.75 4.00 -24.85
C PRO A 54 -4.02 4.16 -25.69
N GLY A 55 -4.00 5.12 -26.62
CA GLY A 55 -5.13 5.51 -27.46
C GLY A 55 -6.00 6.64 -26.90
N ASP A 56 -5.89 6.97 -25.61
CA ASP A 56 -6.57 8.17 -25.07
C ASP A 56 -5.93 9.45 -25.61
N LYS A 57 -6.73 10.50 -25.77
CA LYS A 57 -6.27 11.85 -26.09
C LYS A 57 -6.12 12.68 -24.83
N VAL A 58 -5.02 13.43 -24.72
CA VAL A 58 -4.69 14.24 -23.54
C VAL A 58 -4.10 15.59 -23.93
N ARG A 59 -4.26 16.60 -23.08
CA ARG A 59 -3.49 17.86 -23.16
C ARG A 59 -2.39 17.92 -22.12
N LEU A 60 -1.36 18.72 -22.39
CA LEU A 60 -0.27 19.01 -21.45
C LEU A 60 -0.61 20.21 -20.56
N LEU A 61 -0.55 20.03 -19.25
CA LEU A 61 -0.73 21.12 -18.27
C LEU A 61 0.56 21.93 -18.07
N VAL A 62 1.70 21.23 -18.03
CA VAL A 62 3.02 21.78 -17.71
C VAL A 62 3.97 21.53 -18.88
N GLY A 63 4.69 22.58 -19.30
CA GLY A 63 5.61 22.52 -20.44
C GLY A 63 5.79 23.88 -21.09
N THR A 64 6.51 23.91 -22.22
CA THR A 64 6.68 25.13 -23.01
C THR A 64 5.36 25.52 -23.70
N PRO A 65 5.05 26.82 -23.83
CA PRO A 65 3.85 27.28 -24.54
C PRO A 65 3.71 26.70 -25.95
N LYS A 66 4.85 26.59 -26.67
CA LYS A 66 4.94 25.95 -27.99
C LYS A 66 4.39 24.53 -28.07
N GLN A 67 4.46 23.77 -26.98
CA GLN A 67 3.93 22.41 -26.91
C GLN A 67 2.48 22.39 -26.42
N LYS A 68 2.09 23.34 -25.57
CA LYS A 68 0.79 23.35 -24.90
C LYS A 68 -0.33 23.89 -25.79
N PHE A 69 -0.04 24.94 -26.54
CA PHE A 69 -1.04 25.72 -27.25
C PHE A 69 -0.85 25.62 -28.76
N ILE A 70 -1.97 25.66 -29.49
CA ILE A 70 -1.96 25.65 -30.96
C ILE A 70 -1.19 26.89 -31.47
N ASN A 71 -1.45 28.05 -30.85
CA ASN A 71 -0.77 29.33 -31.12
C ASN A 71 0.66 29.44 -30.66
N GLN A 72 1.17 28.42 -29.99
CA GLN A 72 2.51 28.41 -29.41
C GLN A 72 2.79 29.49 -28.35
N GLN A 73 1.82 30.35 -28.02
CA GLN A 73 1.93 31.44 -27.05
C GLN A 73 0.88 31.30 -25.95
N ASP A 74 -0.41 31.38 -26.29
CA ASP A 74 -1.51 31.43 -25.31
C ASP A 74 -2.65 30.45 -25.59
N ALA A 75 -3.54 30.30 -24.61
CA ALA A 75 -4.70 29.40 -24.65
C ALA A 75 -5.87 29.88 -25.52
N THR A 76 -5.75 31.02 -26.21
CA THR A 76 -6.83 31.69 -26.93
C THR A 76 -7.39 30.84 -28.07
N GLU A 77 -6.54 30.26 -28.93
CA GLU A 77 -6.95 29.35 -30.01
C GLU A 77 -7.11 27.89 -29.55
N GLY A 78 -6.87 27.62 -28.26
CA GLY A 78 -7.05 26.30 -27.66
C GLY A 78 -5.76 25.55 -27.36
N TRP A 79 -5.95 24.31 -26.92
CA TRP A 79 -4.90 23.44 -26.42
C TRP A 79 -4.52 22.40 -27.46
N ASN A 80 -3.23 22.08 -27.56
CA ASN A 80 -2.78 20.93 -28.34
C ASN A 80 -3.20 19.63 -27.65
N THR A 81 -3.83 18.75 -28.43
CA THR A 81 -4.22 17.40 -28.01
C THR A 81 -3.23 16.38 -28.53
N PHE A 82 -2.77 15.49 -27.66
CA PHE A 82 -1.81 14.44 -27.97
C PHE A 82 -2.42 13.05 -27.71
N THR A 83 -2.15 12.11 -28.60
CA THR A 83 -2.51 10.71 -28.40
C THR A 83 -1.49 10.03 -27.50
N VAL A 84 -1.97 9.29 -26.51
CA VAL A 84 -1.12 8.49 -25.63
C VAL A 84 -0.69 7.24 -26.37
N LYS A 85 0.61 7.04 -26.55
CA LYS A 85 1.16 5.85 -27.23
C LYS A 85 1.51 4.74 -26.26
N GLN A 86 2.16 5.08 -25.14
CA GLN A 86 2.58 4.11 -24.14
C GLN A 86 2.45 4.68 -22.74
N VAL A 87 2.16 3.80 -21.78
CA VAL A 87 2.09 4.13 -20.36
C VAL A 87 3.09 3.27 -19.61
N ASP A 88 3.93 3.91 -18.79
CA ASP A 88 4.86 3.25 -17.89
C ASP A 88 4.34 3.32 -16.44
N LEU A 89 3.71 2.22 -16.04
CA LEU A 89 3.12 2.02 -14.71
C LEU A 89 4.18 2.03 -13.60
N SER A 90 5.42 1.65 -13.92
CA SER A 90 6.50 1.51 -12.93
C SER A 90 7.06 2.86 -12.50
N ARG A 91 6.97 3.87 -13.37
CA ARG A 91 7.55 5.22 -13.17
C ARG A 91 6.51 6.34 -13.12
N ASN A 92 5.21 6.03 -13.18
CA ASN A 92 4.12 7.02 -13.26
C ASN A 92 4.28 7.97 -14.47
N ARG A 93 4.67 7.44 -15.63
CA ARG A 93 4.92 8.25 -16.85
C ARG A 93 4.10 7.81 -18.06
N VAL A 94 3.88 8.77 -18.95
CA VAL A 94 3.12 8.62 -20.19
C VAL A 94 4.00 9.09 -21.35
N PHE A 95 3.98 8.34 -22.44
CA PHE A 95 4.62 8.71 -23.69
C PHE A 95 3.55 9.18 -24.67
N LEU A 96 3.71 10.40 -25.13
CA LEU A 96 2.77 11.07 -26.01
C LEU A 96 3.35 11.14 -27.42
N GLU A 97 2.50 10.90 -28.41
CA GLU A 97 2.85 11.08 -29.81
C GLU A 97 3.17 12.56 -30.10
N GLY A 98 4.20 12.84 -30.91
CA GLY A 98 4.62 14.19 -31.26
C GLY A 98 5.41 14.95 -30.18
N VAL A 99 5.42 14.50 -28.92
CA VAL A 99 6.19 15.12 -27.84
C VAL A 99 7.57 14.48 -27.73
N ASN A 100 8.51 14.99 -28.52
CA ASN A 100 9.86 14.42 -28.61
C ASN A 100 10.93 15.25 -27.89
N ASN A 101 11.94 14.57 -27.36
CA ASN A 101 13.19 15.21 -26.94
C ASN A 101 14.18 15.15 -28.10
N LYS A 102 14.63 16.32 -28.59
CA LYS A 102 15.64 16.39 -29.65
C LYS A 102 17.07 16.16 -29.15
N LYS A 103 17.27 16.05 -27.83
CA LYS A 103 18.61 15.90 -27.21
C LYS A 103 19.07 14.46 -27.04
N SER A 104 18.27 13.47 -27.43
CA SER A 104 18.66 12.06 -27.31
C SER A 104 19.56 11.66 -28.48
N ASN A 105 20.79 11.30 -28.15
CA ASN A 105 21.69 10.66 -29.09
C ASN A 105 21.37 9.16 -29.11
N VAL A 106 21.11 8.61 -30.29
CA VAL A 106 21.07 7.16 -30.47
C VAL A 106 22.49 6.72 -30.82
N ILE A 107 23.01 5.79 -30.03
CA ILE A 107 24.33 5.19 -30.27
C ILE A 107 24.16 4.21 -31.43
N HIS A 108 24.86 4.43 -32.53
CA HIS A 108 24.98 3.40 -33.56
C HIS A 108 25.80 2.24 -33.01
N ALA A 109 25.40 1.00 -33.34
CA ALA A 109 26.20 -0.18 -33.03
C ALA A 109 27.60 0.01 -33.63
N ARG A 110 28.67 -0.32 -32.88
CA ARG A 110 30.02 -0.21 -33.43
C ARG A 110 30.12 -1.11 -34.68
N PRO A 111 30.68 -0.63 -35.79
CA PRO A 111 30.85 -1.46 -36.97
C PRO A 111 31.77 -2.64 -36.62
N ALA A 112 31.59 -3.78 -37.28
CA ALA A 112 32.34 -5.01 -36.97
C ALA A 112 33.86 -4.84 -37.10
N ASN A 113 34.31 -3.88 -37.91
CA ASN A 113 35.71 -3.53 -38.13
C ASN A 113 36.22 -2.38 -37.24
N TYR A 114 35.50 -2.01 -36.17
CA TYR A 114 35.82 -0.85 -35.33
C TYR A 114 37.27 -0.86 -34.82
N ASP A 115 37.77 -2.02 -34.40
CA ASP A 115 39.13 -2.13 -33.84
C ASP A 115 40.22 -1.88 -34.89
N SER A 116 39.94 -2.15 -36.16
CA SER A 116 40.85 -1.91 -37.29
C SER A 116 40.84 -0.48 -37.83
N LEU A 117 39.93 0.38 -37.36
CA LEU A 117 39.88 1.79 -37.77
C LEU A 117 41.05 2.59 -37.18
N THR A 118 41.51 3.59 -37.94
CA THR A 118 42.49 4.59 -37.45
C THR A 118 41.88 5.44 -36.33
N GLU A 119 42.70 5.97 -35.41
CA GLU A 119 42.23 6.77 -34.27
C GLU A 119 41.36 7.97 -34.70
N GLY A 120 41.68 8.63 -35.81
CA GLY A 120 40.87 9.72 -36.35
C GLY A 120 39.47 9.28 -36.81
N GLN A 121 39.36 8.08 -37.40
CA GLN A 121 38.07 7.51 -37.81
C GLN A 121 37.27 6.99 -36.62
N LYS A 122 37.93 6.41 -35.61
CA LYS A 122 37.31 6.03 -34.33
C LYS A 122 36.73 7.24 -33.62
N ASN A 123 37.48 8.34 -33.54
CA ASN A 123 37.02 9.59 -32.93
C ASN A 123 35.87 10.22 -33.72
N SER A 124 35.94 10.23 -35.06
CA SER A 124 34.85 10.72 -35.90
C SER A 124 33.56 9.92 -35.70
N TYR A 125 33.65 8.59 -35.56
CA TYR A 125 32.51 7.73 -35.29
C TYR A 125 31.94 7.95 -33.88
N ASP A 126 32.82 8.09 -32.89
CA ASP A 126 32.43 8.30 -31.49
C ASP A 126 31.82 9.68 -31.22
N ASP A 127 32.23 10.70 -32.00
CA ASP A 127 31.72 12.07 -31.89
C ASP A 127 30.49 12.37 -32.76
N GLN A 128 30.06 11.43 -33.61
CA GLN A 128 28.82 11.57 -34.40
C GLN A 128 27.58 11.63 -33.49
N LYS A 129 27.11 12.84 -33.21
CA LYS A 129 25.86 13.10 -32.48
C LYS A 129 24.68 12.99 -33.42
N ASN A 130 24.14 11.78 -33.58
CA ASN A 130 22.86 11.59 -34.28
C ASN A 130 21.69 11.85 -33.32
N HIS A 131 21.09 13.02 -33.44
CA HIS A 131 19.88 13.40 -32.72
C HIS A 131 18.66 12.74 -33.37
N ILE A 132 18.22 11.60 -32.82
CA ILE A 132 16.95 10.98 -33.23
C ILE A 132 15.86 11.50 -32.31
N PRO A 133 14.73 12.01 -32.84
CA PRO A 133 13.62 12.44 -32.00
C PRO A 133 13.02 11.24 -31.26
N THR A 134 13.35 11.07 -29.98
CA THR A 134 12.73 10.04 -29.13
C THR A 134 11.58 10.65 -28.32
N MET A 135 10.50 9.89 -28.13
CA MET A 135 9.37 10.32 -27.30
C MET A 135 9.81 10.66 -25.88
N ARG A 136 9.47 11.86 -25.43
CA ARG A 136 9.78 12.35 -24.09
C ARG A 136 8.78 11.78 -23.09
N PRO A 137 9.24 11.19 -21.97
CA PRO A 137 8.32 10.73 -20.93
C PRO A 137 7.77 11.90 -20.12
N VAL A 138 6.43 12.00 -20.04
CA VAL A 138 5.71 13.02 -19.28
C VAL A 138 5.14 12.40 -18.00
N HIS A 139 5.19 13.10 -16.87
CA HIS A 139 4.62 12.59 -15.63
C HIS A 139 3.08 12.58 -15.68
N TYR A 140 2.45 11.56 -15.10
CA TYR A 140 0.99 11.37 -15.12
C TYR A 140 0.20 12.59 -14.62
N SER A 141 0.71 13.33 -13.62
CA SER A 141 0.04 14.54 -13.10
C SER A 141 0.02 15.72 -14.08
N ASN A 142 0.87 15.71 -15.11
CA ASN A 142 1.04 16.84 -16.02
C ASN A 142 0.21 16.71 -17.29
N VAL A 143 -0.65 15.69 -17.36
CA VAL A 143 -1.55 15.42 -18.48
C VAL A 143 -3.00 15.43 -17.99
N GLN A 144 -3.88 15.93 -18.84
CA GLN A 144 -5.31 15.96 -18.58
C GLN A 144 -6.06 15.30 -19.73
N LEU A 145 -6.98 14.39 -19.41
CA LEU A 145 -7.76 13.66 -20.41
C LEU A 145 -8.67 14.60 -21.20
N CYS A 146 -8.67 14.44 -22.52
CA CYS A 146 -9.62 15.10 -23.42
C CYS A 146 -10.86 14.22 -23.54
N TYR A 147 -12.03 14.83 -23.32
CA TYR A 147 -13.32 14.16 -23.48
C TYR A 147 -13.78 14.24 -24.94
N ASP A 148 -13.78 15.46 -25.48
CA ASP A 148 -14.19 15.75 -26.86
C ASP A 148 -13.14 16.62 -27.53
N ASP A 149 -12.56 16.11 -28.61
CA ASP A 149 -11.45 16.73 -29.35
C ASP A 149 -11.98 17.42 -30.59
N ARG A 150 -12.41 18.68 -30.42
CA ARG A 150 -12.92 19.54 -31.50
C ARG A 150 -11.83 20.28 -32.25
N LYS A 151 -10.55 19.95 -32.00
CA LYS A 151 -9.36 20.54 -32.65
C LYS A 151 -9.37 22.08 -32.64
N GLY A 152 -9.50 22.66 -31.45
CA GLY A 152 -9.49 24.11 -31.24
C GLY A 152 -9.87 24.52 -29.82
N ALA A 153 -10.24 25.78 -29.63
CA ALA A 153 -10.67 26.35 -28.34
C ALA A 153 -11.90 25.67 -27.72
N GLU A 154 -12.71 24.99 -28.55
CA GLU A 154 -13.91 24.26 -28.10
C GLU A 154 -13.64 22.88 -27.47
N SER A 155 -12.38 22.44 -27.45
CA SER A 155 -12.05 21.12 -26.92
C SER A 155 -12.34 21.01 -25.42
N LEU A 156 -12.97 19.90 -25.01
CA LEU A 156 -13.40 19.66 -23.64
C LEU A 156 -12.41 18.73 -22.91
N PHE A 157 -12.04 19.10 -21.69
CA PHE A 157 -11.06 18.38 -20.89
C PHE A 157 -11.56 18.04 -19.49
N VAL A 158 -11.20 16.87 -18.99
CA VAL A 158 -11.68 16.34 -17.71
C VAL A 158 -10.81 16.88 -16.57
N SER A 159 -11.33 17.80 -15.76
CA SER A 159 -10.58 18.43 -14.65
C SER A 159 -10.53 17.54 -13.41
N ARG A 160 -11.64 16.86 -13.09
CA ARG A 160 -11.72 15.92 -11.97
C ARG A 160 -12.44 14.66 -12.40
N MET A 161 -11.93 13.51 -11.98
CA MET A 161 -12.48 12.22 -12.34
C MET A 161 -12.69 11.35 -11.09
N LYS A 162 -13.82 10.64 -11.06
CA LYS A 162 -14.14 9.59 -10.10
C LYS A 162 -14.01 8.23 -10.79
N THR A 163 -13.69 7.21 -10.02
CA THR A 163 -13.56 5.83 -10.51
C THR A 163 -14.56 4.95 -9.78
N ALA A 164 -15.25 4.09 -10.49
CA ALA A 164 -16.14 3.11 -9.87
C ALA A 164 -15.39 1.81 -9.49
N ARG A 165 -16.17 0.77 -9.18
CA ARG A 165 -15.65 -0.58 -8.92
C ARG A 165 -14.97 -1.15 -10.16
N THR A 166 -13.89 -1.89 -9.92
CA THR A 166 -13.10 -2.59 -10.93
C THR A 166 -13.81 -3.89 -11.31
N HIS A 167 -13.85 -4.19 -12.59
CA HIS A 167 -14.33 -5.46 -13.16
C HIS A 167 -13.31 -5.96 -14.18
N PHE A 168 -13.26 -7.27 -14.40
CA PHE A 168 -12.40 -7.84 -15.43
C PHE A 168 -13.12 -7.82 -16.77
N ASN A 169 -12.50 -7.21 -17.78
CA ASN A 169 -13.05 -7.18 -19.13
C ASN A 169 -12.40 -8.30 -19.95
N ILE A 170 -13.18 -9.34 -20.24
CA ILE A 170 -12.75 -10.55 -20.95
C ILE A 170 -12.22 -10.21 -22.35
N LYS A 171 -12.80 -9.22 -23.04
CA LYS A 171 -12.41 -8.85 -24.41
C LYS A 171 -11.04 -8.16 -24.46
N SER A 172 -10.73 -7.37 -23.44
CA SER A 172 -9.44 -6.67 -23.35
C SER A 172 -8.42 -7.42 -22.50
N GLN A 173 -8.83 -8.50 -21.81
CA GLN A 173 -8.08 -9.26 -20.80
C GLN A 173 -7.42 -8.34 -19.76
N ARG A 174 -8.16 -7.30 -19.33
CA ARG A 174 -7.66 -6.26 -18.43
C ARG A 174 -8.69 -5.94 -17.35
N LEU A 175 -8.17 -5.49 -16.20
CA LEU A 175 -9.00 -4.89 -15.15
C LEU A 175 -9.43 -3.49 -15.58
N ASP A 176 -10.72 -3.34 -15.86
CA ASP A 176 -11.35 -2.10 -16.25
C ASP A 176 -12.20 -1.55 -15.10
N TRP A 177 -12.37 -0.24 -15.05
CA TRP A 177 -13.35 0.41 -14.18
C TRP A 177 -14.01 1.53 -14.96
N THR A 178 -15.22 1.91 -14.56
CA THR A 178 -15.87 3.04 -15.22
C THR A 178 -15.23 4.35 -14.77
N ARG A 179 -14.80 5.14 -15.75
CA ARG A 179 -14.24 6.47 -15.58
C ARG A 179 -15.40 7.46 -15.59
N ILE A 180 -15.50 8.32 -14.58
CA ILE A 180 -16.59 9.27 -14.44
C ILE A 180 -16.01 10.68 -14.35
N ALA A 181 -16.26 11.53 -15.34
CA ALA A 181 -15.91 12.94 -15.26
C ALA A 181 -16.83 13.64 -14.25
N ALA A 182 -16.22 14.13 -13.16
CA ALA A 182 -16.92 14.89 -12.13
C ALA A 182 -16.88 16.41 -12.39
N ARG A 183 -15.89 16.88 -13.16
CA ARG A 183 -15.77 18.27 -13.59
C ARG A 183 -15.09 18.32 -14.95
N ILE A 184 -15.65 19.09 -15.87
CA ILE A 184 -15.10 19.36 -17.21
C ILE A 184 -14.62 20.82 -17.26
N SER A 185 -13.62 21.10 -18.10
CA SER A 185 -13.02 22.41 -18.34
C SER A 185 -12.73 22.61 -19.83
N GLY A 186 -12.90 23.81 -20.38
CA GLY A 186 -12.73 24.13 -21.80
C GLY A 186 -14.05 24.56 -22.47
N GLY A 187 -13.99 25.09 -23.70
CA GLY A 187 -15.12 25.68 -24.44
C GLY A 187 -15.08 27.22 -24.48
N SER A 188 -15.28 27.82 -25.66
CA SER A 188 -15.24 29.28 -25.91
C SER A 188 -16.44 30.06 -25.38
N SER A 189 -17.42 29.36 -24.81
CA SER A 189 -18.53 29.95 -24.10
C SER A 189 -18.91 28.99 -23.00
N SER A 190 -19.08 29.54 -21.82
CA SER A 190 -20.01 29.04 -20.82
C SER A 190 -21.40 28.84 -21.43
N ASN A 191 -21.57 27.81 -22.27
CA ASN A 191 -22.83 27.08 -22.39
C ASN A 191 -22.83 26.15 -21.16
N ALA A 192 -22.96 26.73 -19.96
CA ALA A 192 -24.27 26.84 -19.32
C ALA A 192 -24.82 25.44 -19.14
N GLU A 193 -24.53 24.85 -17.98
CA GLU A 193 -25.36 23.77 -17.45
C GLU A 193 -25.74 22.68 -18.46
N LEU A 194 -24.78 22.15 -19.24
CA LEU A 194 -24.98 20.84 -19.85
C LEU A 194 -24.95 19.79 -18.72
N GLU A 195 -26.08 19.73 -18.01
CA GLU A 195 -26.64 18.62 -17.28
C GLU A 195 -25.64 18.00 -16.29
N SER A 196 -25.61 18.60 -15.09
CA SER A 196 -24.76 18.30 -13.93
C SER A 196 -24.92 16.86 -13.42
N GLY A 197 -24.54 15.90 -14.24
CA GLY A 197 -24.49 14.49 -13.97
C GLY A 197 -23.06 13.96 -14.15
N PRO A 198 -22.69 12.89 -13.43
CA PRO A 198 -21.45 12.18 -13.67
C PRO A 198 -21.38 11.62 -15.11
N ILE A 199 -20.62 12.25 -16.01
CA ILE A 199 -20.45 11.77 -17.40
C ILE A 199 -19.52 10.55 -17.42
N LYS A 200 -19.98 9.44 -17.98
CA LYS A 200 -19.19 8.21 -18.13
C LYS A 200 -18.25 8.31 -19.34
N LEU A 201 -16.97 8.05 -19.12
CA LEU A 201 -15.94 8.03 -20.15
C LEU A 201 -15.60 6.59 -20.51
N ALA A 202 -15.84 6.20 -21.76
CA ALA A 202 -15.46 4.89 -22.27
C ALA A 202 -13.94 4.77 -22.41
N TRP A 203 -13.38 3.58 -22.19
CA TRP A 203 -11.97 3.29 -22.49
C TRP A 203 -11.70 3.35 -24.00
N PRO A 204 -10.47 3.72 -24.42
CA PRO A 204 -10.12 3.67 -25.83
C PRO A 204 -10.12 2.21 -26.29
N LYS A 205 -10.59 1.96 -27.52
CA LYS A 205 -10.52 0.64 -28.14
C LYS A 205 -9.05 0.31 -28.42
N PRO A 206 -8.55 -0.87 -28.06
CA PRO A 206 -7.18 -1.26 -28.39
C PRO A 206 -7.02 -1.35 -29.91
N GLU A 207 -5.86 -0.96 -30.43
CA GLU A 207 -5.55 -1.02 -31.88
C GLU A 207 -5.63 -2.44 -32.43
N LYS A 208 -5.24 -3.42 -31.62
CA LYS A 208 -5.32 -4.84 -31.94
C LYS A 208 -6.21 -5.54 -30.91
N PRO A 209 -7.14 -6.41 -31.33
CA PRO A 209 -7.85 -7.27 -30.40
C PRO A 209 -6.83 -8.11 -29.63
N TYR A 210 -7.12 -8.40 -28.37
CA TYR A 210 -6.27 -9.31 -27.62
C TYR A 210 -6.40 -10.70 -28.23
N SER A 211 -5.30 -11.23 -28.76
CA SER A 211 -5.16 -12.64 -29.08
C SER A 211 -4.53 -13.34 -27.88
N HIS A 212 -5.15 -14.41 -27.41
CA HIS A 212 -4.50 -15.30 -26.45
C HIS A 212 -3.15 -15.74 -27.02
N PRO A 213 -2.09 -15.79 -26.20
CA PRO A 213 -0.86 -16.44 -26.62
C PRO A 213 -1.21 -17.86 -27.08
N LYS A 214 -0.57 -18.33 -28.15
CA LYS A 214 -0.70 -19.73 -28.52
C LYS A 214 -0.19 -20.56 -27.35
N PRO A 215 -0.88 -21.67 -26.99
CA PRO A 215 -0.36 -22.57 -25.99
C PRO A 215 1.03 -23.06 -26.41
N ASP A 216 1.90 -23.24 -25.43
CA ASP A 216 3.21 -23.82 -25.65
C ASP A 216 3.05 -25.35 -25.58
N ASP A 217 3.10 -26.03 -26.72
CA ASP A 217 2.81 -27.46 -26.82
C ASP A 217 3.75 -28.32 -25.93
N ASP A 218 4.93 -27.80 -25.58
CA ASP A 218 5.92 -28.50 -24.73
C ASP A 218 5.69 -28.30 -23.22
N LEU A 219 5.05 -27.18 -22.82
CA LEU A 219 4.87 -26.80 -21.41
C LEU A 219 3.41 -26.86 -20.93
N ASP A 220 2.46 -26.63 -21.83
CA ASP A 220 1.03 -26.61 -21.52
C ASP A 220 0.45 -28.03 -21.60
N THR A 221 -0.36 -28.39 -20.61
CA THR A 221 -1.06 -29.67 -20.61
C THR A 221 -2.17 -29.69 -21.66
N SER A 222 -2.23 -30.77 -22.44
CA SER A 222 -3.30 -30.96 -23.41
C SER A 222 -4.67 -30.96 -22.74
N ASN A 223 -5.70 -30.45 -23.44
CA ASN A 223 -7.07 -30.42 -22.94
C ASN A 223 -7.58 -31.81 -22.53
N ALA A 224 -7.14 -32.87 -23.22
CA ALA A 224 -7.53 -34.23 -22.89
C ALA A 224 -7.06 -34.65 -21.49
N VAL A 225 -5.88 -34.19 -21.06
CA VAL A 225 -5.30 -34.48 -19.73
C VAL A 225 -5.92 -33.57 -18.66
N THR A 226 -6.22 -32.31 -18.98
CA THR A 226 -6.83 -31.39 -17.98
C THR A 226 -8.29 -31.70 -17.68
N ILE A 227 -9.01 -32.33 -18.60
CA ILE A 227 -10.40 -32.77 -18.41
C ILE A 227 -10.46 -34.12 -17.65
N GLN A 228 -9.34 -34.85 -17.52
CA GLN A 228 -9.34 -36.10 -16.75
C GLN A 228 -9.56 -35.81 -15.26
N ASP A 229 -10.62 -36.40 -14.72
CA ASP A 229 -10.91 -36.40 -13.29
C ASP A 229 -9.85 -37.24 -12.56
N THR A 230 -8.87 -36.57 -11.98
CA THR A 230 -7.74 -37.20 -11.27
C THR A 230 -7.92 -37.18 -9.76
N LEU A 231 -8.92 -36.45 -9.26
CA LEU A 231 -9.26 -36.43 -7.84
C LEU A 231 -10.00 -37.73 -7.47
N VAL A 232 -9.23 -38.79 -7.28
CA VAL A 232 -9.69 -39.96 -6.52
C VAL A 232 -9.61 -39.56 -5.06
N LEU A 233 -10.75 -39.26 -4.42
CA LEU A 233 -10.82 -39.10 -2.97
C LEU A 233 -10.75 -40.51 -2.35
N PRO A 234 -9.62 -40.94 -1.77
CA PRO A 234 -9.55 -42.23 -1.10
C PRO A 234 -10.55 -42.19 0.06
N GLY A 235 -11.55 -43.07 -0.01
CA GLY A 235 -12.57 -43.17 1.01
C GLY A 235 -13.99 -42.80 0.55
N LEU A 236 -14.27 -42.38 -0.69
CA LEU A 236 -15.68 -42.28 -1.13
C LEU A 236 -16.43 -43.62 -1.03
N GLU A 237 -15.75 -44.72 -1.37
CA GLU A 237 -16.28 -46.09 -1.18
C GLU A 237 -16.36 -46.50 0.31
N ALA A 238 -15.54 -45.91 1.18
CA ALA A 238 -15.63 -46.09 2.64
C ALA A 238 -16.69 -45.15 3.27
N ILE A 239 -16.99 -44.01 2.63
CA ILE A 239 -17.99 -43.00 3.03
C ILE A 239 -19.39 -43.46 2.64
N GLU A 240 -19.56 -44.25 1.57
CA GLU A 240 -20.83 -44.92 1.28
C GLU A 240 -21.29 -45.82 2.45
N GLU A 241 -20.36 -46.30 3.29
CA GLU A 241 -20.66 -47.18 4.43
C GLU A 241 -20.58 -46.52 5.83
N THR A 242 -19.83 -45.43 6.02
CA THR A 242 -19.71 -44.77 7.35
C THR A 242 -20.56 -43.51 7.51
N LYS A 243 -21.82 -43.70 7.91
CA LYS A 243 -22.82 -42.65 8.21
C LYS A 243 -22.44 -41.60 9.27
N ALA A 244 -21.33 -41.77 10.01
CA ALA A 244 -21.01 -40.94 11.17
C ALA A 244 -19.92 -39.87 10.93
N ALA A 245 -19.08 -40.02 9.90
CA ALA A 245 -17.98 -39.10 9.63
C ALA A 245 -18.42 -37.80 8.93
N ASP A 246 -19.55 -37.85 8.21
CA ASP A 246 -20.15 -36.70 7.52
C ASP A 246 -20.97 -35.78 8.44
N LEU A 247 -21.31 -36.23 9.65
CA LEU A 247 -22.23 -35.50 10.53
C LEU A 247 -21.53 -34.38 11.31
N VAL A 248 -20.34 -34.64 11.87
CA VAL A 248 -19.58 -33.66 12.68
C VAL A 248 -18.08 -34.03 12.69
N PRO A 249 -17.14 -33.06 12.61
CA PRO A 249 -15.71 -33.32 12.71
C PRO A 249 -15.36 -34.01 14.05
N GLN A 250 -14.67 -35.15 13.97
CA GLN A 250 -14.39 -36.01 15.12
C GLN A 250 -13.23 -35.51 16.01
N HIS A 251 -12.40 -34.58 15.53
CA HIS A 251 -11.28 -34.00 16.28
C HIS A 251 -10.84 -32.63 15.76
N ILE A 252 -10.03 -31.90 16.53
CA ILE A 252 -9.62 -30.51 16.27
C ILE A 252 -8.92 -30.25 14.92
N ASN A 253 -8.31 -31.27 14.32
CA ASN A 253 -7.63 -31.17 13.02
C ASN A 253 -8.46 -31.73 11.84
N ALA A 254 -9.73 -32.08 12.07
CA ALA A 254 -10.57 -32.67 11.03
C ALA A 254 -11.00 -31.56 10.05
N PRO A 255 -11.15 -31.87 8.76
CA PRO A 255 -11.72 -30.93 7.81
C PRO A 255 -13.12 -30.51 8.29
N SER A 256 -13.51 -29.27 7.97
CA SER A 256 -14.87 -28.80 8.24
C SER A 256 -15.88 -29.72 7.53
N PRO A 257 -17.04 -30.01 8.15
CA PRO A 257 -18.06 -30.85 7.53
C PRO A 257 -18.50 -30.21 6.22
N SER A 258 -18.64 -31.04 5.19
CA SER A 258 -18.98 -30.62 3.82
C SER A 258 -20.43 -30.13 3.71
N ASP A 259 -21.31 -30.60 4.60
CA ASP A 259 -22.73 -30.28 4.60
C ASP A 259 -23.13 -29.45 5.85
N THR A 260 -23.33 -28.15 5.66
CA THR A 260 -23.80 -27.22 6.72
C THR A 260 -25.29 -27.40 7.05
N SER A 261 -26.02 -28.21 6.28
CA SER A 261 -27.46 -28.41 6.49
C SER A 261 -27.76 -29.11 7.82
N PHE A 262 -26.81 -29.86 8.40
CA PHE A 262 -26.98 -30.54 9.70
C PHE A 262 -26.82 -29.60 10.90
N SER A 263 -25.88 -28.65 10.86
CA SER A 263 -25.80 -27.61 11.89
C SER A 263 -27.03 -26.71 11.87
N ASP A 264 -27.51 -26.39 10.66
CA ASP A 264 -28.75 -25.64 10.50
C ASP A 264 -29.96 -26.47 10.94
N ALA A 265 -30.00 -27.76 10.59
CA ALA A 265 -31.06 -28.66 11.02
C ALA A 265 -31.03 -28.95 12.52
N TYR A 266 -29.89 -28.90 13.22
CA TYR A 266 -29.82 -29.01 14.69
C TYR A 266 -30.35 -27.76 15.38
N LEU A 267 -29.89 -26.57 14.93
CA LEU A 267 -30.42 -25.29 15.42
C LEU A 267 -31.93 -25.17 15.13
N ASN A 268 -32.35 -25.67 13.98
CA ASN A 268 -33.74 -25.71 13.53
C ASN A 268 -34.47 -27.01 13.88
N HIS A 269 -33.87 -27.97 14.59
CA HIS A 269 -34.55 -29.21 15.00
C HIS A 269 -35.60 -28.88 16.07
N MET A 270 -35.35 -27.78 16.79
CA MET A 270 -36.32 -27.07 17.62
C MET A 270 -37.51 -26.49 16.83
N THR A 271 -37.37 -26.23 15.52
CA THR A 271 -38.37 -25.54 14.68
C THR A 271 -38.92 -26.39 13.51
N GLY A 272 -38.38 -27.59 13.25
CA GLY A 272 -39.04 -28.67 12.50
C GLY A 272 -38.80 -28.75 10.98
N ALA A 273 -37.80 -28.06 10.41
CA ALA A 273 -37.61 -27.98 8.95
C ALA A 273 -37.07 -29.26 8.28
N ARG A 274 -36.36 -30.12 9.03
CA ARG A 274 -35.92 -31.47 8.61
C ARG A 274 -35.85 -32.36 9.83
N LYS A 275 -36.61 -33.46 9.86
CA LYS A 275 -36.51 -34.45 10.94
C LYS A 275 -35.28 -35.32 10.70
N LEU A 276 -34.37 -35.35 11.66
CA LEU A 276 -33.23 -36.27 11.64
C LEU A 276 -33.72 -37.68 12.02
N ASN A 277 -33.07 -38.73 11.51
CA ASN A 277 -33.34 -40.08 12.00
C ASN A 277 -32.89 -40.20 13.47
N ASN A 278 -33.51 -41.07 14.28
CA ASN A 278 -33.21 -41.17 15.72
C ASN A 278 -31.72 -41.45 16.01
N GLU A 279 -31.06 -42.27 15.18
CA GLU A 279 -29.63 -42.56 15.33
C GLU A 279 -28.77 -41.33 15.01
N GLU A 280 -29.09 -40.62 13.93
CA GLU A 280 -28.42 -39.37 13.53
C GLU A 280 -28.60 -38.27 14.58
N SER A 281 -29.81 -38.13 15.15
CA SER A 281 -30.11 -37.17 16.21
C SER A 281 -29.21 -37.40 17.43
N ASN A 282 -29.03 -38.65 17.86
CA ASN A 282 -28.19 -38.97 19.02
C ASN A 282 -26.70 -38.64 18.78
N PHE A 283 -26.20 -38.90 17.57
CA PHE A 283 -24.81 -38.56 17.22
C PHE A 283 -24.60 -37.05 17.09
N VAL A 284 -25.56 -36.35 16.49
CA VAL A 284 -25.55 -34.89 16.37
C VAL A 284 -25.61 -34.27 17.77
N ASP A 285 -26.50 -34.71 18.66
CA ASP A 285 -26.61 -34.20 20.04
C ASP A 285 -25.31 -34.39 20.84
N LEU A 286 -24.58 -35.49 20.61
CA LEU A 286 -23.31 -35.78 21.28
C LEU A 286 -22.16 -34.89 20.77
N LEU A 287 -22.06 -34.70 19.45
CA LEU A 287 -20.89 -34.10 18.81
C LEU A 287 -21.06 -32.59 18.54
N MET A 288 -22.29 -32.10 18.39
CA MET A 288 -22.59 -30.71 18.09
C MET A 288 -22.15 -29.72 19.19
N PRO A 289 -22.24 -30.02 20.50
CA PRO A 289 -21.70 -29.15 21.53
C PRO A 289 -20.18 -28.95 21.41
N LEU A 290 -19.44 -29.98 21.03
CA LEU A 290 -17.99 -29.90 20.79
C LEU A 290 -17.71 -29.02 19.56
N TYR A 291 -18.41 -29.26 18.45
CA TYR A 291 -18.30 -28.45 17.23
C TYR A 291 -18.65 -26.98 17.45
N LEU A 292 -19.74 -26.68 18.15
CA LEU A 292 -20.12 -25.31 18.49
C LEU A 292 -19.11 -24.68 19.43
N SER A 293 -18.55 -25.43 20.38
CA SER A 293 -17.49 -24.91 21.24
C SER A 293 -16.24 -24.56 20.44
N ASP A 294 -15.85 -25.34 19.44
CA ASP A 294 -14.67 -25.12 18.60
C ASP A 294 -14.87 -24.03 17.54
N GLU A 295 -16.05 -23.93 16.93
CA GLU A 295 -16.36 -22.86 15.96
C GLU A 295 -16.62 -21.52 16.66
N LEU A 296 -17.28 -21.55 17.82
CA LEU A 296 -17.63 -20.33 18.53
C LEU A 296 -16.52 -19.85 19.47
N SER A 297 -15.63 -20.71 19.99
CA SER A 297 -14.51 -20.30 20.87
C SER A 297 -13.60 -19.25 20.22
N PRO A 298 -13.08 -19.44 18.98
CA PRO A 298 -12.26 -18.44 18.31
C PRO A 298 -13.06 -17.19 17.93
N ARG A 299 -14.35 -17.34 17.57
CA ARG A 299 -15.23 -16.21 17.21
C ARG A 299 -15.58 -15.36 18.43
N PHE A 300 -15.92 -15.97 19.56
CA PHE A 300 -16.13 -15.29 20.84
C PHE A 300 -14.84 -14.74 21.42
N GLY A 301 -13.70 -15.41 21.24
CA GLY A 301 -12.38 -14.88 21.60
C GLY A 301 -12.05 -13.57 20.86
N LYS A 302 -12.30 -13.54 19.54
CA LYS A 302 -12.20 -12.31 18.74
C LYS A 302 -13.21 -11.24 19.16
N TYR A 303 -14.44 -11.63 19.47
CA TYR A 303 -15.47 -10.68 19.91
C TYR A 303 -15.18 -10.09 21.30
N LYS A 304 -14.70 -10.90 22.25
CA LYS A 304 -14.28 -10.45 23.59
C LYS A 304 -13.11 -9.48 23.51
N THR A 305 -12.09 -9.80 22.70
CA THR A 305 -10.96 -8.89 22.49
C THR A 305 -11.37 -7.61 21.79
N TYR A 306 -12.27 -7.69 20.80
CA TYR A 306 -12.82 -6.51 20.12
C TYR A 306 -13.67 -5.64 21.04
N LYS A 307 -14.54 -6.23 21.88
CA LYS A 307 -15.35 -5.50 22.87
C LYS A 307 -14.47 -4.77 23.88
N ALA A 308 -13.46 -5.45 24.42
CA ALA A 308 -12.52 -4.84 25.37
C ALA A 308 -11.69 -3.73 24.71
N TYR A 309 -11.22 -3.94 23.49
CA TYR A 309 -10.50 -2.92 22.72
C TYR A 309 -11.37 -1.69 22.46
N ARG A 310 -12.61 -1.89 22.01
CA ARG A 310 -13.57 -0.83 21.74
C ARG A 310 -13.91 -0.04 23.01
N ALA A 311 -14.20 -0.72 24.11
CA ALA A 311 -14.48 -0.07 25.39
C ALA A 311 -13.30 0.80 25.88
N ARG A 312 -12.06 0.32 25.71
CA ARG A 312 -10.85 1.11 26.02
C ARG A 312 -10.71 2.34 25.14
N ARG A 313 -10.99 2.22 23.85
CA ARG A 313 -10.96 3.35 22.89
C ARG A 313 -12.03 4.39 23.20
N GLU A 314 -13.25 3.94 23.51
CA GLU A 314 -14.34 4.83 23.90
C GLU A 314 -14.02 5.56 25.21
N ALA A 315 -13.43 4.89 26.22
CA ALA A 315 -12.97 5.53 27.45
C ALA A 315 -11.85 6.55 27.21
N GLU A 316 -10.84 6.21 26.41
CA GLU A 316 -9.74 7.11 26.03
C GLU A 316 -10.25 8.35 25.28
N GLU A 317 -11.24 8.20 24.39
CA GLU A 317 -11.84 9.32 23.66
C GLU A 317 -12.64 10.24 24.58
N LEU A 318 -13.34 9.70 25.58
CA LEU A 318 -14.04 10.48 26.60
C LEU A 318 -13.07 11.25 27.50
N GLU A 319 -11.99 10.61 27.95
CA GLU A 319 -10.92 11.27 28.73
C GLU A 319 -10.25 12.38 27.92
N ARG A 320 -9.91 12.10 26.65
CA ARG A 320 -9.34 13.11 25.74
C ARG A 320 -10.23 14.33 25.59
N GLN A 321 -11.54 14.13 25.45
CA GLN A 321 -12.51 15.23 25.38
C GLN A 321 -12.61 15.99 26.70
N ARG A 322 -12.54 15.29 27.83
CA ARG A 322 -12.58 15.88 29.17
C ARG A 322 -11.35 16.74 29.44
N VAL A 323 -10.14 16.20 29.22
CA VAL A 323 -8.87 16.95 29.37
C VAL A 323 -8.86 18.21 28.51
N GLY A 324 -9.33 18.12 27.25
CA GLY A 324 -9.43 19.27 26.37
C GLY A 324 -10.50 20.30 26.78
N LYS A 325 -11.50 19.92 27.57
CA LYS A 325 -12.49 20.85 28.14
C LYS A 325 -11.95 21.49 29.41
N ASP A 326 -11.46 20.67 30.34
CA ASP A 326 -10.91 21.08 31.63
C ASP A 326 -9.76 22.08 31.42
N ALA A 327 -8.84 21.82 30.48
CA ALA A 327 -7.75 22.75 30.16
C ALA A 327 -8.23 24.11 29.60
N VAL A 328 -9.34 24.13 28.86
CA VAL A 328 -9.93 25.38 28.35
C VAL A 328 -10.64 26.13 29.47
N GLU A 329 -11.30 25.41 30.38
CA GLU A 329 -11.96 25.99 31.55
C GLU A 329 -10.93 26.59 32.51
N ASP A 330 -9.87 25.85 32.84
CA ASP A 330 -8.75 26.34 33.66
C ASP A 330 -8.09 27.57 33.03
N TRP A 331 -7.87 27.56 31.72
CA TRP A 331 -7.32 28.72 31.01
C TRP A 331 -8.25 29.94 31.06
N VAL A 332 -9.56 29.73 31.02
CA VAL A 332 -10.55 30.82 31.16
C VAL A 332 -10.60 31.33 32.60
N LEU A 333 -10.61 30.44 33.59
CA LEU A 333 -10.63 30.77 35.02
C LEU A 333 -9.37 31.54 35.43
N ASN A 334 -8.21 31.17 34.89
CA ASN A 334 -6.94 31.85 35.13
C ASN A 334 -6.83 33.20 34.41
N GLY A 335 -7.88 33.66 33.74
CA GLY A 335 -7.96 35.01 33.17
C GLY A 335 -7.36 35.15 31.77
N LYS A 336 -7.31 34.06 30.98
CA LYS A 336 -6.83 34.01 29.58
C LYS A 336 -5.46 34.67 29.38
N ASP A 337 -4.41 33.85 29.40
CA ASP A 337 -3.03 34.31 29.19
C ASP A 337 -2.63 35.46 30.16
N LYS A 338 -3.11 35.37 31.41
CA LYS A 338 -2.75 36.31 32.47
C LYS A 338 -1.22 36.29 32.68
N GLY A 339 -0.60 37.46 32.60
CA GLY A 339 0.86 37.62 32.67
C GLY A 339 1.56 37.69 31.31
N LEU A 340 0.91 37.35 30.18
CA LEU A 340 1.55 37.50 28.85
C LEU A 340 1.89 38.97 28.57
N LYS A 341 1.01 39.88 28.97
CA LYS A 341 1.24 41.33 28.82
C LYS A 341 2.37 41.84 29.74
N GLU A 342 2.43 41.35 30.97
CA GLU A 342 3.49 41.72 31.93
C GLU A 342 4.87 41.19 31.48
N ILE A 343 4.90 40.00 30.86
CA ILE A 343 6.12 39.43 30.26
C ILE A 343 6.56 40.21 29.01
N MET A 344 5.62 40.79 28.26
CA MET A 344 5.93 41.65 27.10
C MET A 344 6.55 42.99 27.50
N ASP A 345 6.24 43.47 28.72
CA ASP A 345 6.73 44.75 29.24
C ASP A 345 8.10 44.61 29.98
N LEU A 346 8.65 43.38 30.06
CA LEU A 346 9.98 43.13 30.63
C LEU A 346 11.07 43.33 29.57
N ASP A 347 11.86 44.39 29.71
CA ASP A 347 12.99 44.75 28.82
C ASP A 347 14.08 43.66 28.72
N GLU A 348 14.13 42.71 29.66
CA GLU A 348 15.13 41.64 29.71
C GLU A 348 14.93 40.56 28.64
N ILE A 349 13.73 40.46 28.05
CA ILE A 349 13.40 39.44 27.06
C ILE A 349 13.24 40.14 25.71
N GLY A 350 14.34 40.28 24.97
CA GLY A 350 14.42 40.96 23.66
C GLY A 350 13.55 40.32 22.56
N LEU A 351 12.23 40.49 22.66
CA LEU A 351 11.20 40.04 21.72
C LEU A 351 10.76 41.17 20.77
N GLU A 352 11.63 42.14 20.51
CA GLU A 352 11.36 43.21 19.55
C GLU A 352 11.02 42.62 18.17
N GLY A 353 9.80 42.86 17.70
CA GLY A 353 9.31 42.44 16.38
C GLY A 353 8.49 41.14 16.33
N VAL A 354 8.28 40.43 17.44
CA VAL A 354 7.43 39.23 17.48
C VAL A 354 6.01 39.58 17.92
N PHE A 355 5.05 39.53 16.99
CA PHE A 355 3.63 39.71 17.30
C PHE A 355 3.06 38.48 18.01
N LEU A 356 3.00 38.53 19.34
CA LEU A 356 2.34 37.50 20.13
C LEU A 356 0.82 37.73 20.10
N LYS A 357 0.10 36.76 19.52
CA LYS A 357 -1.35 36.71 19.52
C LYS A 357 -1.82 35.91 20.74
N PRO A 358 -2.87 36.34 21.46
CA PRO A 358 -3.46 35.53 22.52
C PRO A 358 -3.94 34.19 21.96
N ARG A 359 -3.78 33.13 22.75
CA ARG A 359 -4.13 31.77 22.33
C ARG A 359 -5.63 31.68 22.11
N THR A 360 -6.04 30.90 21.12
CA THR A 360 -7.47 30.61 20.92
C THR A 360 -7.91 29.41 21.77
N ARG A 361 -9.21 29.35 22.13
CA ARG A 361 -9.79 28.17 22.82
C ARG A 361 -9.50 26.85 22.10
N LYS A 362 -9.41 26.92 20.76
CA LYS A 362 -9.09 25.76 19.94
C LYS A 362 -7.63 25.35 20.11
N GLU A 363 -6.70 26.29 20.08
CA GLU A 363 -5.27 26.03 20.28
C GLU A 363 -4.98 25.46 21.67
N VAL A 364 -5.62 25.99 22.73
CA VAL A 364 -5.45 25.46 24.10
C VAL A 364 -5.99 24.04 24.20
N ARG A 365 -7.15 23.75 23.61
CA ARG A 365 -7.71 22.39 23.54
C ARG A 365 -6.80 21.45 22.78
N ASP A 366 -6.35 21.86 21.59
CA ASP A 366 -5.51 21.03 20.73
C ASP A 366 -4.16 20.75 21.41
N ALA A 367 -3.57 21.72 22.10
CA ALA A 367 -2.34 21.56 22.87
C ALA A 367 -2.51 20.56 24.03
N ALA A 368 -3.54 20.73 24.87
CA ALA A 368 -3.83 19.83 25.99
C ALA A 368 -4.09 18.39 25.51
N VAL A 369 -4.80 18.25 24.38
CA VAL A 369 -5.03 16.96 23.74
C VAL A 369 -3.74 16.34 23.23
N THR A 370 -2.82 17.11 22.65
CA THR A 370 -1.52 16.58 22.20
C THR A 370 -0.63 16.15 23.36
N GLU A 371 -0.65 16.88 24.49
CA GLU A 371 0.09 16.49 25.69
C GLU A 371 -0.46 15.20 26.29
N PHE A 372 -1.79 15.07 26.37
CA PHE A 372 -2.46 13.83 26.77
C PHE A 372 -2.09 12.65 25.88
N ASP A 373 -2.14 12.84 24.55
CA ASP A 373 -1.77 11.80 23.58
C ASP A 373 -0.30 11.36 23.79
N LEU A 374 0.63 12.30 24.02
CA LEU A 374 2.04 12.01 24.30
C LEU A 374 2.25 11.25 25.62
N GLN A 375 1.60 11.69 26.71
CA GLN A 375 1.67 11.02 28.01
C GLN A 375 1.12 9.58 27.91
N ASN A 376 -0.03 9.40 27.25
CA ASN A 376 -0.62 8.09 27.06
C ASN A 376 0.26 7.17 26.19
N GLU A 377 0.94 7.71 25.17
CA GLU A 377 1.95 6.96 24.41
C GLU A 377 3.14 6.51 25.26
N LEU A 378 3.61 7.35 26.19
CA LEU A 378 4.70 6.99 27.11
C LEU A 378 4.27 5.86 28.05
N VAL A 379 3.09 5.97 28.66
CA VAL A 379 2.52 4.92 29.51
C VAL A 379 2.34 3.62 28.72
N ARG A 380 1.87 3.69 27.47
CA ARG A 380 1.76 2.51 26.60
C ARG A 380 3.11 1.87 26.31
N LYS A 381 4.15 2.67 26.08
CA LYS A 381 5.51 2.15 25.87
C LYS A 381 6.01 1.46 27.12
N GLU A 382 5.81 2.05 28.29
CA GLU A 382 6.19 1.48 29.58
C GLU A 382 5.47 0.14 29.85
N VAL A 383 4.14 0.11 29.73
CA VAL A 383 3.32 -1.11 29.84
C VAL A 383 3.83 -2.19 28.89
N ASN A 384 4.10 -1.84 27.62
CA ASN A 384 4.59 -2.79 26.63
C ASN A 384 6.00 -3.31 26.96
N MET A 385 6.89 -2.47 27.51
CA MET A 385 8.21 -2.90 27.98
C MET A 385 8.07 -3.88 29.14
N ASN A 386 7.28 -3.54 30.17
CA ASN A 386 7.07 -4.39 31.34
C ASN A 386 6.44 -5.75 30.97
N VAL A 387 5.43 -5.76 30.08
CA VAL A 387 4.81 -7.01 29.57
C VAL A 387 5.81 -7.83 28.73
N ARG A 388 6.68 -7.17 27.97
CA ARG A 388 7.74 -7.84 27.20
C ARG A 388 8.75 -8.51 28.13
N GLU A 389 9.13 -7.84 29.20
CA GLU A 389 9.96 -8.35 30.30
C GLU A 389 9.26 -9.45 31.10
N GLY A 390 7.95 -9.61 30.94
CA GLY A 390 7.18 -10.68 31.58
C GLY A 390 6.68 -10.32 32.97
N ARG A 391 6.63 -9.02 33.29
CA ARG A 391 6.01 -8.48 34.50
C ARG A 391 4.50 -8.40 34.33
N VAL A 392 3.80 -8.51 35.45
CA VAL A 392 2.34 -8.38 35.57
C VAL A 392 2.07 -7.22 36.51
N PHE A 393 1.14 -6.34 36.13
CA PHE A 393 0.73 -5.23 36.97
C PHE A 393 -0.21 -5.75 38.06
N ASP A 394 0.16 -5.53 39.32
CA ASP A 394 -0.68 -5.86 40.46
C ASP A 394 -1.49 -4.63 40.87
N ALA A 395 -2.82 -4.77 40.82
CA ALA A 395 -3.73 -3.66 41.04
C ALA A 395 -3.80 -3.22 42.51
N GLU A 396 -3.45 -4.10 43.44
CA GLU A 396 -3.49 -3.82 44.89
C GLU A 396 -2.26 -3.04 45.34
N SER A 397 -1.07 -3.44 44.89
CA SER A 397 0.19 -2.75 45.20
C SER A 397 0.48 -1.57 44.27
N GLY A 398 -0.11 -1.54 43.07
CA GLY A 398 0.17 -0.52 42.06
C GLY A 398 1.56 -0.67 41.41
N GLU A 399 2.23 -1.80 41.64
CA GLU A 399 3.59 -2.06 41.15
C GLU A 399 3.61 -3.18 40.09
N TRP A 400 4.70 -3.20 39.31
CA TRP A 400 4.95 -4.24 38.32
C TRP A 400 5.73 -5.39 38.96
N ILE A 401 5.06 -6.51 39.20
CA ILE A 401 5.65 -7.70 39.83
C ILE A 401 6.10 -8.67 38.73
N ASN A 402 7.19 -9.42 38.97
CA ASN A 402 7.61 -10.47 38.07
C ASN A 402 6.54 -11.58 37.99
N GLY A 403 6.08 -11.86 36.78
CA GLY A 403 5.24 -13.03 36.53
C GLY A 403 6.07 -14.27 36.18
N ALA A 404 5.41 -15.41 35.97
CA ALA A 404 6.07 -16.67 35.61
C ALA A 404 6.96 -16.58 34.35
N LYS A 405 6.65 -15.66 33.42
CA LYS A 405 7.48 -15.38 32.25
C LYS A 405 8.74 -14.58 32.63
N GLY A 406 8.61 -13.57 33.50
CA GLY A 406 9.73 -12.78 34.03
C GLY A 406 10.73 -13.66 34.77
N ASP A 407 10.25 -14.50 35.69
CA ASP A 407 11.10 -15.44 36.45
C ASP A 407 11.91 -16.36 35.51
N ASN A 408 11.29 -16.82 34.43
CA ASN A 408 11.98 -17.65 33.43
C ASN A 408 13.02 -16.87 32.61
N ILE A 409 12.79 -15.58 32.36
CA ILE A 409 13.76 -14.71 31.69
C ILE A 409 14.94 -14.44 32.61
N GLU A 410 14.70 -14.15 33.88
CA GLU A 410 15.74 -13.93 34.90
C GLU A 410 16.59 -15.18 35.10
N ARG A 411 15.97 -16.36 35.29
CA ARG A 411 16.69 -17.64 35.34
C ARG A 411 17.57 -17.88 34.11
N LYS A 412 17.10 -17.48 32.91
CA LYS A 412 17.89 -17.59 31.68
C LYS A 412 19.04 -16.57 31.64
N ARG A 413 18.84 -15.37 32.18
CA ARG A 413 19.87 -14.32 32.29
C ARG A 413 20.97 -14.73 33.25
N GLU A 414 20.63 -15.17 34.45
CA GLU A 414 21.58 -15.70 35.45
C GLU A 414 22.42 -16.86 34.90
N ARG A 415 21.78 -17.77 34.15
CA ARG A 415 22.49 -18.88 33.48
C ARG A 415 23.50 -18.39 32.45
N ARG A 416 23.23 -17.28 31.74
CA ARG A 416 24.19 -16.68 30.79
C ARG A 416 25.32 -15.97 31.53
N GLU A 417 24.99 -15.13 32.52
CA GLU A 417 25.99 -14.41 33.31
C GLU A 417 26.95 -15.40 34.02
N ARG A 418 26.44 -16.53 34.54
CA ARG A 418 27.29 -17.60 35.10
C ARG A 418 28.22 -18.23 34.06
N LYS A 419 27.77 -18.38 32.81
CA LYS A 419 28.61 -18.91 31.71
C LYS A 419 29.66 -17.90 31.28
N GLU A 420 29.30 -16.63 31.18
CA GLU A 420 30.20 -15.53 30.83
C GLU A 420 31.28 -15.34 31.90
N ARG A 421 30.90 -15.36 33.18
CA ARG A 421 31.87 -15.30 34.29
C ARG A 421 32.86 -16.45 34.25
N LYS A 422 32.39 -17.68 34.03
CA LYS A 422 33.28 -18.85 33.85
C LYS A 422 34.18 -18.74 32.62
N ALA A 423 33.72 -18.10 31.54
CA ALA A 423 34.52 -17.87 30.35
C ALA A 423 35.61 -16.82 30.60
N LEU A 424 35.29 -15.74 31.33
CA LEU A 424 36.25 -14.73 31.75
C LEU A 424 37.30 -15.31 32.71
N GLU A 425 36.87 -16.06 33.73
CA GLU A 425 37.78 -16.76 34.66
C GLU A 425 38.74 -17.71 33.89
N ARG A 426 38.26 -18.39 32.84
CA ARG A 426 39.11 -19.23 31.97
C ARG A 426 40.09 -18.40 31.15
N LEU A 427 39.65 -17.28 30.58
CA LEU A 427 40.51 -16.37 29.83
C LEU A 427 41.59 -15.72 30.71
N GLU A 428 41.26 -15.39 31.95
CA GLU A 428 42.23 -14.85 32.92
C GLU A 428 43.29 -15.88 33.30
N ARG A 429 42.89 -17.14 33.52
CA ARG A 429 43.84 -18.24 33.77
C ARG A 429 44.77 -18.49 32.57
N LEU A 430 44.25 -18.44 31.36
CA LEU A 430 45.04 -18.59 30.12
C LEU A 430 45.98 -17.41 29.83
N LYS A 431 45.83 -16.27 30.51
CA LYS A 431 46.74 -15.11 30.40
C LYS A 431 47.87 -15.13 31.44
N LEU A 432 47.74 -15.96 32.48
CA LEU A 432 48.70 -16.09 33.58
C LEU A 432 49.67 -17.28 33.39
N GLU A 433 49.35 -18.18 32.45
CA GLU A 433 50.28 -19.13 31.83
C GLU A 433 50.91 -18.50 30.58
#